data_AF-X0V011-F1
#
_entry.id   AF-X0V011-F1
#
_cell.length_a   1.000
_cell.length_b   1.000
_cell.length_c   1.000
_cell.angle_alpha   90.00
_cell.angle_beta   90.00
_cell.angle_gamma   90.00
#
_symmetry.space_group_name_H-M   'P 1'
#
loop_
_entity.id
_entity.type
_entity.pdbx_description
1 polymer ?
#
loop_
_entity_poly.entity_id
_entity_poly.type
_entity_poly.pdbx_seq_one_letter_code
_entity_poly.pdbx_strand_id
1 'polypeptide(L)'
;MGKKLRTILENHEPRVQRALEVLPGAIAWSVILFPIWGALVIPRIVAYFTVGFLVYWFYHSCAAAFFGIKGYRKIRQSEVTNWQQKYRKDKDKSSLEWEQIRHLIIIPNVNESIEKLSQTLNCLVNQEGINTDQLIVVLAMEARVAGAQLKAEKLIVKFEGRFGKLLATFHPDGLPGEIVGKASNEAWAAKKAKKLLVDKEGLDIKKITITSCDADSCFHARYFAALTYYFTINKNR
;
A
#
# COMPACT_ATOMS: atom_id res chain seq x y z
N MET A 1 -7.81 11.51 41.78
CA MET A 1 -9.00 11.39 40.90
C MET A 1 -9.02 10.08 40.10
N GLY A 2 -7.87 9.55 39.63
CA GLY A 2 -7.84 8.35 38.77
C GLY A 2 -8.26 7.01 39.37
N LYS A 3 -8.00 6.73 40.67
CA LYS A 3 -8.36 5.43 41.28
C LYS A 3 -9.88 5.23 41.39
N LYS A 4 -10.65 6.24 41.81
CA LYS A 4 -12.12 6.17 41.88
C LYS A 4 -12.75 6.00 40.49
N LEU A 5 -12.23 6.68 39.47
CA LEU A 5 -12.73 6.58 38.10
C LEU A 5 -12.50 5.15 37.55
N ARG A 6 -11.32 4.59 37.81
CA ARG A 6 -10.94 3.24 37.38
C ARG A 6 -11.82 2.16 38.00
N THR A 7 -12.08 2.24 39.31
CA THR A 7 -12.97 1.30 40.01
C THR A 7 -14.43 1.40 39.53
N ILE A 8 -14.91 2.59 39.14
CA ILE A 8 -16.25 2.77 38.57
C ILE A 8 -16.34 2.16 37.16
N LEU A 9 -15.29 2.33 36.35
CA LEU A 9 -15.18 1.77 35.00
C LEU A 9 -15.13 0.24 35.03
N GLU A 10 -14.32 -0.34 35.92
CA GLU A 10 -14.18 -1.79 36.11
C GLU A 10 -15.50 -2.43 36.63
N ASN A 11 -16.24 -1.73 37.51
CA ASN A 11 -17.51 -2.24 38.05
C ASN A 11 -18.70 -2.13 37.07
N HIS A 12 -18.60 -1.34 36.00
CA HIS A 12 -19.68 -1.08 35.03
C HIS A 12 -19.25 -1.30 33.57
N GLU A 13 -18.18 -2.07 33.35
CA GLU A 13 -17.58 -2.33 32.02
C GLU A 13 -18.58 -2.50 30.88
N PRO A 14 -19.60 -3.39 30.96
CA PRO A 14 -20.50 -3.62 29.83
C PRO A 14 -21.42 -2.44 29.51
N ARG A 15 -21.77 -1.60 30.51
CA ARG A 15 -22.60 -0.41 30.29
C ARG A 15 -21.78 0.75 29.76
N VAL A 16 -20.56 0.92 30.27
CA VAL A 16 -19.63 1.95 29.80
C VAL A 16 -19.21 1.65 28.36
N GLN A 17 -18.87 0.41 28.05
CA GLN A 17 -18.55 -0.03 26.69
C GLN A 17 -19.70 0.26 25.73
N ARG A 18 -20.93 -0.16 26.06
CA ARG A 18 -22.10 0.10 25.22
C ARG A 18 -22.39 1.59 25.05
N ALA A 19 -22.19 2.40 26.08
CA ALA A 19 -22.34 3.85 25.97
C ALA A 19 -21.31 4.47 25.03
N LEU A 20 -20.04 4.03 25.11
CA LEU A 20 -18.96 4.46 24.22
C LEU A 20 -19.16 3.98 22.78
N GLU A 21 -19.75 2.80 22.58
CA GLU A 21 -20.12 2.28 21.25
C GLU A 21 -21.24 3.11 20.60
N VAL A 22 -22.22 3.57 21.37
CA VAL A 22 -23.35 4.38 20.88
C VAL A 22 -22.99 5.84 20.70
N LEU A 23 -22.06 6.37 21.51
CA LEU A 23 -21.72 7.79 21.56
C LEU A 23 -21.35 8.41 20.19
N PRO A 24 -20.49 7.80 19.35
CA PRO A 24 -20.17 8.36 18.04
C PRO A 24 -21.40 8.51 17.14
N GLY A 25 -22.27 7.49 17.12
CA GLY A 25 -23.49 7.50 16.34
C GLY A 25 -24.49 8.54 16.86
N ALA A 26 -24.67 8.61 18.18
CA ALA A 26 -25.54 9.58 18.81
C ALA A 26 -25.09 11.02 18.54
N ILE A 27 -23.78 11.31 18.62
CA ILE A 27 -23.22 12.62 18.28
C ILE A 27 -23.47 12.94 16.81
N ALA A 28 -23.18 11.99 15.90
CA ALA A 28 -23.38 12.19 14.47
C ALA A 28 -24.84 12.51 14.12
N TRP A 29 -25.79 11.71 14.63
CA TRP A 29 -27.22 11.96 14.43
C TRP A 29 -27.69 13.27 15.05
N SER A 30 -27.16 13.63 16.23
CA SER A 30 -27.48 14.91 16.87
C SER A 30 -27.04 16.09 16.01
N VAL A 31 -25.83 16.05 15.43
CA VAL A 31 -25.32 17.09 14.53
C VAL A 31 -26.10 17.16 13.22
N ILE A 32 -26.46 16.00 12.63
CA ILE A 32 -27.24 15.94 11.38
C ILE A 32 -28.63 16.54 11.57
N LEU A 33 -29.30 16.22 12.69
CA LEU A 33 -30.65 16.69 12.96
C LEU A 33 -30.69 18.08 13.59
N PHE A 34 -29.55 18.60 14.08
CA PHE A 34 -29.45 19.89 14.74
C PHE A 34 -30.08 21.06 13.96
N PRO A 35 -29.89 21.20 12.64
CA PRO A 35 -30.51 22.29 11.89
C PRO A 35 -32.04 22.21 11.86
N ILE A 36 -32.63 21.01 11.97
CA ILE A 36 -34.09 20.81 11.87
C ILE A 36 -34.75 21.24 13.18
N TRP A 37 -34.39 20.58 14.29
CA TRP A 37 -35.03 20.89 15.58
C TRP A 37 -34.49 22.21 16.17
N GLY A 38 -33.20 22.51 15.96
CA GLY A 38 -32.57 23.73 16.46
C GLY A 38 -33.14 24.99 15.81
N ALA A 39 -33.61 24.92 14.56
CA ALA A 39 -34.24 26.06 13.89
C ALA A 39 -35.54 26.49 14.59
N LEU A 40 -36.26 25.55 15.21
CA LEU A 40 -37.50 25.82 15.94
C LEU A 40 -37.24 26.42 17.34
N VAL A 41 -36.14 26.01 18.00
CA VAL A 41 -35.87 26.36 19.41
C VAL A 41 -34.88 27.52 19.55
N ILE A 42 -33.81 27.53 18.73
CA ILE A 42 -32.66 28.45 18.83
C ILE A 42 -32.15 28.90 17.44
N PRO A 43 -32.98 29.58 16.61
CA PRO A 43 -32.64 29.89 15.22
C PRO A 43 -31.36 30.71 15.04
N ARG A 44 -31.03 31.61 15.98
CA ARG A 44 -29.78 32.40 15.92
C ARG A 44 -28.52 31.54 16.04
N ILE A 45 -28.53 30.54 16.93
CA ILE A 45 -27.39 29.63 17.13
C ILE A 45 -27.22 28.74 15.89
N VAL A 46 -28.33 28.22 15.36
CA VAL A 46 -28.31 27.42 14.13
C VAL A 46 -27.74 28.22 12.97
N ALA A 47 -28.07 29.51 12.82
CA ALA A 47 -27.50 30.35 11.77
C ALA A 47 -25.97 30.45 11.89
N TYR A 48 -25.43 30.76 13.08
CA TYR A 48 -23.97 30.80 13.29
C TYR A 48 -23.30 29.46 13.05
N PHE A 49 -23.91 28.36 13.54
CA PHE A 49 -23.43 27.01 13.30
C PHE A 49 -23.37 26.69 11.81
N THR A 50 -24.45 26.95 11.06
CA THR A 50 -24.54 26.69 9.63
C THR A 50 -23.50 27.50 8.86
N VAL A 51 -23.32 28.79 9.17
CA VAL A 51 -22.28 29.62 8.53
C VAL A 51 -20.89 29.05 8.82
N GLY A 52 -20.56 28.73 10.08
CA GLY A 52 -19.27 28.15 10.44
C GLY A 52 -19.03 26.80 9.75
N PHE A 53 -20.06 25.96 9.68
CA PHE A 53 -20.04 24.67 8.99
C PHE A 53 -19.78 24.86 7.49
N LEU A 54 -20.47 25.80 6.83
CA LEU A 54 -20.25 26.11 5.41
C LEU A 54 -18.84 26.64 5.15
N VAL A 55 -18.32 27.54 6.00
CA VAL A 55 -16.95 28.06 5.88
C VAL A 55 -15.92 26.93 6.03
N TYR A 56 -16.10 26.04 7.01
CA TYR A 56 -15.23 24.88 7.21
C TYR A 56 -15.24 23.96 5.98
N TRP A 57 -16.42 23.60 5.47
CA TRP A 57 -16.53 22.74 4.29
C TRP A 57 -16.03 23.41 3.02
N PHE A 58 -16.23 24.71 2.89
CA PHE A 58 -15.68 25.48 1.78
C PHE A 58 -14.14 25.43 1.80
N TYR A 59 -13.52 25.68 2.95
CA TYR A 59 -12.07 25.54 3.11
C TYR A 59 -11.59 24.11 2.73
N HIS A 60 -12.23 23.07 3.26
CA HIS A 60 -11.87 21.68 2.92
C HIS A 60 -12.05 21.37 1.43
N SER A 61 -13.11 21.90 0.81
CA SER A 61 -13.37 21.74 -0.62
C SER A 61 -12.30 22.43 -1.47
N CYS A 62 -11.93 23.66 -1.12
CA CYS A 62 -10.83 24.38 -1.78
C CYS A 62 -9.49 23.66 -1.61
N ALA A 63 -9.18 23.18 -0.41
CA ALA A 63 -7.97 22.41 -0.14
C ALA A 63 -7.93 21.11 -0.96
N ALA A 64 -9.03 20.35 -0.98
CA ALA A 64 -9.14 19.13 -1.77
C ALA A 64 -8.97 19.40 -3.28
N ALA A 65 -9.60 20.45 -3.80
CA ALA A 65 -9.45 20.86 -5.19
C ALA A 65 -8.00 21.25 -5.51
N PHE A 66 -7.36 22.05 -4.66
CA PHE A 66 -5.97 22.46 -4.84
C PHE A 66 -5.01 21.27 -4.84
N PHE A 67 -5.09 20.38 -3.85
CA PHE A 67 -4.23 19.20 -3.78
C PHE A 67 -4.54 18.18 -4.90
N GLY A 68 -5.81 18.05 -5.31
CA GLY A 68 -6.21 17.25 -6.46
C GLY A 68 -5.57 17.75 -7.76
N ILE A 69 -5.65 19.05 -8.04
CA ILE A 69 -5.03 19.67 -9.22
C ILE A 69 -3.51 19.52 -9.18
N LYS A 70 -2.88 19.80 -8.03
CA LYS A 70 -1.43 19.65 -7.85
C LYS A 70 -0.98 18.20 -8.06
N GLY A 71 -1.70 17.24 -7.49
CA GLY A 71 -1.45 15.80 -7.65
C GLY A 71 -1.60 15.36 -9.11
N TYR A 72 -2.68 15.76 -9.78
CA TYR A 72 -2.91 15.47 -11.19
C TYR A 72 -1.79 15.99 -12.08
N ARG A 73 -1.37 17.25 -11.90
CA ARG A 73 -0.25 17.83 -12.67
C ARG A 73 1.06 17.06 -12.45
N LYS A 74 1.32 16.62 -11.21
CA LYS A 74 2.50 15.82 -10.87
C LYS A 74 2.46 14.43 -11.52
N ILE A 75 1.30 13.78 -11.54
CA ILE A 75 1.10 12.49 -12.23
C ILE A 75 1.35 12.68 -13.73
N ARG A 76 0.69 13.65 -14.37
CA ARG A 76 0.88 13.95 -15.80
C ARG A 76 2.32 14.23 -16.19
N GLN A 77 3.03 15.03 -15.37
CA GLN A 77 4.45 15.28 -15.59
C GLN A 77 5.27 14.00 -15.46
N SER A 78 4.94 13.13 -14.51
CA SER A 78 5.64 11.87 -14.27
C SER A 78 5.43 10.85 -15.39
N GLU A 79 4.23 10.80 -16.00
CA GLU A 79 3.90 9.93 -17.13
C GLU A 79 4.78 10.21 -18.36
N VAL A 80 4.97 11.49 -18.70
CA VAL A 80 5.73 11.91 -19.89
C VAL A 80 7.24 12.00 -19.65
N THR A 81 7.69 11.92 -18.40
CA THR A 81 9.12 12.03 -18.07
C THR A 81 9.89 10.78 -18.50
N ASN A 82 10.98 10.98 -19.23
CA ASN A 82 11.99 9.94 -19.44
C ASN A 82 12.90 9.84 -18.20
N TRP A 83 12.61 8.88 -17.33
CA TRP A 83 13.30 8.71 -16.04
C TRP A 83 14.77 8.34 -16.16
N GLN A 84 15.14 7.56 -17.18
CA GLN A 84 16.54 7.19 -17.40
C GLN A 84 17.38 8.38 -17.87
N GLN A 85 16.83 9.21 -18.77
CA GLN A 85 17.48 10.46 -19.18
C GLN A 85 17.63 11.42 -18.00
N LYS A 86 16.58 11.54 -17.18
CA LYS A 86 16.59 12.37 -15.99
C LYS A 86 17.64 11.90 -14.97
N TYR A 87 17.72 10.58 -14.73
CA TYR A 87 18.78 9.99 -13.90
C TYR A 87 20.17 10.35 -14.41
N ARG A 88 20.44 10.18 -15.71
CA ARG A 88 21.77 10.51 -16.29
C ARG A 88 22.17 11.96 -16.06
N LYS A 89 21.20 12.88 -16.04
CA LYS A 89 21.44 14.30 -15.79
C LYS A 89 21.68 14.59 -14.30
N ASP A 90 20.91 13.95 -13.42
CA ASP A 90 20.91 14.26 -11.99
C ASP A 90 21.90 13.39 -11.19
N LYS A 91 22.46 12.33 -11.79
CA LYS A 91 23.40 11.40 -11.16
C LYS A 91 24.65 12.14 -10.67
N ASP A 92 24.97 11.96 -9.40
CA ASP A 92 26.22 12.41 -8.78
C ASP A 92 27.07 11.23 -8.29
N LYS A 93 28.23 11.50 -7.68
CA LYS A 93 29.12 10.46 -7.14
C LYS A 93 28.50 9.63 -6.00
N SER A 94 27.46 10.13 -5.36
CA SER A 94 26.77 9.44 -4.24
C SER A 94 25.59 8.58 -4.70
N SER A 95 25.23 8.69 -5.99
CA SER A 95 24.13 7.99 -6.60
C SER A 95 24.50 6.53 -6.88
N LEU A 96 23.53 5.62 -6.70
CA LEU A 96 23.71 4.21 -7.07
C LEU A 96 23.61 4.02 -8.58
N GLU A 97 24.30 3.01 -9.11
CA GLU A 97 24.19 2.64 -10.52
C GLU A 97 22.80 2.10 -10.85
N TRP A 98 22.23 2.60 -11.95
CA TRP A 98 20.85 2.30 -12.38
C TRP A 98 20.63 0.80 -12.58
N GLU A 99 21.56 0.14 -13.28
CA GLU A 99 21.49 -1.27 -13.66
C GLU A 99 21.71 -2.22 -12.47
N GLN A 100 22.25 -1.72 -11.36
CA GLN A 100 22.48 -2.51 -10.15
C GLN A 100 21.25 -2.58 -9.25
N ILE A 101 20.25 -1.71 -9.48
CA ILE A 101 19.03 -1.73 -8.68
C ILE A 101 18.22 -2.99 -9.02
N ARG A 102 17.67 -3.62 -7.98
CA ARG A 102 16.72 -4.72 -8.09
C ARG A 102 15.42 -4.34 -7.39
N HIS A 103 14.29 -4.63 -8.01
CA HIS A 103 12.97 -4.38 -7.44
C HIS A 103 12.36 -5.70 -7.00
N LEU A 104 12.28 -5.90 -5.68
CA LEU A 104 11.56 -7.03 -5.10
C LEU A 104 10.07 -6.70 -5.05
N ILE A 105 9.27 -7.40 -5.84
CA ILE A 105 7.83 -7.19 -5.96
C ILE A 105 7.14 -8.40 -5.35
N ILE A 106 6.45 -8.19 -4.23
CA ILE A 106 5.72 -9.25 -3.52
C ILE A 106 4.25 -9.15 -3.90
N ILE A 107 3.73 -10.23 -4.46
CA ILE A 107 2.33 -10.34 -4.87
C ILE A 107 1.65 -11.36 -3.95
N PRO A 108 0.98 -10.92 -2.85
CA PRO A 108 0.18 -11.82 -2.04
C PRO A 108 -1.03 -12.32 -2.83
N ASN A 109 -1.29 -13.62 -2.72
CA ASN A 109 -2.42 -14.26 -3.35
C ASN A 109 -3.02 -15.33 -2.42
N VAL A 110 -4.34 -15.31 -2.32
CA VAL A 110 -5.11 -16.34 -1.62
C VAL A 110 -6.04 -17.01 -2.62
N ASN A 111 -7.00 -16.26 -3.16
CA ASN A 111 -8.12 -16.80 -3.93
C ASN A 111 -8.15 -16.29 -5.38
N GLU A 112 -7.21 -15.45 -5.78
CA GLU A 112 -7.20 -14.84 -7.10
C GLU A 112 -6.92 -15.88 -8.18
N SER A 113 -7.53 -15.67 -9.35
CA SER A 113 -7.43 -16.61 -10.46
C SER A 113 -6.08 -16.50 -11.18
N ILE A 114 -5.72 -17.52 -11.95
CA ILE A 114 -4.49 -17.51 -12.77
C ILE A 114 -4.54 -16.37 -13.78
N GLU A 115 -5.72 -16.05 -14.29
CA GLU A 115 -5.94 -14.97 -15.26
C GLU A 115 -5.63 -13.61 -14.66
N LYS A 116 -6.13 -13.31 -13.45
CA LYS A 116 -5.84 -12.04 -12.75
C LYS A 116 -4.33 -11.90 -12.47
N LEU A 117 -3.73 -12.94 -11.90
CA LEU A 117 -2.28 -12.94 -11.65
C LEU A 117 -1.48 -12.81 -12.94
N SER A 118 -1.92 -13.45 -14.03
CA SER A 118 -1.30 -13.30 -15.34
C SER A 118 -1.41 -11.87 -15.88
N GLN A 119 -2.52 -11.17 -15.65
CA GLN A 119 -2.68 -9.77 -16.05
C GLN A 119 -1.68 -8.89 -15.30
N THR A 120 -1.58 -9.04 -13.97
CA THR A 120 -0.60 -8.30 -13.16
C THR A 120 0.84 -8.61 -13.59
N LEU A 121 1.20 -9.88 -13.78
CA LEU A 121 2.53 -10.27 -14.26
C LEU A 121 2.82 -9.69 -15.66
N ASN A 122 1.85 -9.70 -16.58
CA ASN A 122 2.00 -9.06 -17.89
C ASN A 122 2.24 -7.55 -17.77
N CYS A 123 1.55 -6.85 -16.85
CA CYS A 123 1.83 -5.43 -16.60
C CYS A 123 3.26 -5.17 -16.11
N LEU A 124 3.84 -6.11 -15.35
CA LEU A 124 5.23 -6.04 -14.91
C LEU A 124 6.22 -6.35 -16.04
N VAL A 125 5.90 -7.32 -16.90
CA VAL A 125 6.70 -7.63 -18.10
C VAL A 125 6.75 -6.45 -19.07
N ASN A 126 5.64 -5.70 -19.19
CA ASN A 126 5.51 -4.57 -20.10
C ASN A 126 6.00 -3.24 -19.51
N GLN A 127 6.84 -3.26 -18.47
CA GLN A 127 7.44 -2.04 -17.96
C GLN A 127 8.41 -1.44 -18.99
N GLU A 128 8.37 -0.11 -19.12
CA GLU A 128 9.18 0.70 -20.02
C GLU A 128 10.31 1.40 -19.25
N GLY A 129 11.45 1.58 -19.91
CA GLY A 129 12.58 2.34 -19.38
C GLY A 129 13.36 1.64 -18.26
N ILE A 130 13.11 0.34 -18.05
CA ILE A 130 13.86 -0.53 -17.14
C ILE A 130 13.99 -1.92 -17.78
N ASN A 131 15.07 -2.63 -17.49
CA ASN A 131 15.20 -4.04 -17.90
C ASN A 131 14.39 -4.93 -16.93
N THR A 132 13.60 -5.87 -17.44
CA THR A 132 12.85 -6.83 -16.62
C THR A 132 13.75 -7.76 -15.81
N ASP A 133 15.04 -7.89 -16.17
CA ASP A 133 16.07 -8.55 -15.34
C ASP A 133 16.28 -7.87 -13.98
N GLN A 134 15.89 -6.59 -13.86
CA GLN A 134 15.92 -5.87 -12.60
C GLN A 134 14.72 -6.15 -11.71
N LEU A 135 13.67 -6.80 -12.23
CA LEU A 135 12.45 -7.12 -11.50
C LEU A 135 12.56 -8.55 -10.93
N ILE A 136 12.41 -8.66 -9.62
CA ILE A 136 12.36 -9.94 -8.90
C ILE A 136 10.96 -10.06 -8.31
N VAL A 137 10.17 -10.97 -8.85
CA VAL A 137 8.78 -11.15 -8.46
C VAL A 137 8.64 -12.36 -7.53
N VAL A 138 7.93 -12.18 -6.43
CA VAL A 138 7.61 -13.22 -5.45
C VAL A 138 6.11 -13.39 -5.37
N LEU A 139 5.60 -14.52 -5.85
CA LEU A 139 4.24 -14.98 -5.64
C LEU A 139 4.13 -15.46 -4.18
N ALA A 140 3.55 -14.62 -3.33
CA ALA A 140 3.35 -14.91 -1.92
C ALA A 140 2.02 -15.68 -1.75
N MET A 141 2.14 -17.00 -1.73
CA MET A 141 1.02 -17.93 -1.68
C MET A 141 0.73 -18.37 -0.24
N GLU A 142 -0.53 -18.67 0.06
CA GLU A 142 -0.92 -19.31 1.31
C GLU A 142 -0.89 -20.85 1.17
N ALA A 143 -0.10 -21.55 2.01
CA ALA A 143 0.04 -23.01 1.94
C ALA A 143 -1.27 -23.74 2.25
N ARG A 144 -2.15 -23.12 3.06
CA ARG A 144 -3.47 -23.64 3.41
C ARG A 144 -4.44 -23.72 2.22
N VAL A 145 -4.17 -22.98 1.14
CA VAL A 145 -5.06 -22.91 -0.02
C VAL A 145 -4.82 -24.11 -0.94
N ALA A 146 -5.86 -24.91 -1.16
CA ALA A 146 -5.80 -26.04 -2.06
C ALA A 146 -5.39 -25.61 -3.48
N GLY A 147 -4.42 -26.32 -4.07
CA GLY A 147 -3.93 -26.02 -5.42
C GLY A 147 -3.04 -24.78 -5.53
N ALA A 148 -2.66 -24.13 -4.42
CA ALA A 148 -1.74 -22.99 -4.45
C ALA A 148 -0.41 -23.33 -5.13
N GLN A 149 0.15 -24.51 -4.85
CA GLN A 149 1.41 -24.95 -5.45
C GLN A 149 1.31 -25.11 -6.97
N LEU A 150 0.31 -25.85 -7.46
CA LEU A 150 0.05 -26.00 -8.89
C LEU A 150 -0.22 -24.66 -9.58
N LYS A 151 -0.92 -23.73 -8.91
CA LYS A 151 -1.18 -22.38 -9.42
C LYS A 151 0.13 -21.61 -9.61
N ALA A 152 1.01 -21.63 -8.61
CA ALA A 152 2.31 -20.98 -8.66
C ALA A 152 3.22 -21.59 -9.73
N GLU A 153 3.30 -22.92 -9.81
CA GLU A 153 4.08 -23.63 -10.83
C GLU A 153 3.63 -23.27 -12.26
N LYS A 154 2.32 -23.26 -12.52
CA LYS A 154 1.77 -22.83 -13.82
C LYS A 154 2.18 -21.40 -14.18
N LEU A 155 2.15 -20.48 -13.22
CA LEU A 155 2.55 -19.08 -13.43
C LEU A 155 4.07 -18.96 -13.66
N ILE A 156 4.87 -19.70 -12.88
CA ILE A 156 6.33 -19.70 -13.04
C ILE A 156 6.72 -20.18 -14.43
N VAL A 157 6.16 -21.31 -14.88
CA VAL A 157 6.41 -21.85 -16.23
C VAL A 157 5.95 -20.87 -17.31
N LYS A 158 4.76 -20.30 -17.16
CA LYS A 158 4.19 -19.35 -18.14
C LYS A 158 5.05 -18.08 -18.34
N PHE A 159 5.75 -17.64 -17.29
CA PHE A 159 6.54 -16.41 -17.29
C PHE A 159 8.05 -16.67 -17.15
N GLU A 160 8.49 -17.89 -17.49
CA GLU A 160 9.90 -18.27 -17.43
C GLU A 160 10.75 -17.35 -18.31
N GLY A 161 11.88 -16.88 -17.76
CA GLY A 161 12.81 -15.98 -18.44
C GLY A 161 12.27 -14.57 -18.73
N ARG A 162 11.07 -14.20 -18.24
CA ARG A 162 10.50 -12.85 -18.44
C ARG A 162 10.96 -11.83 -17.39
N PHE A 163 11.45 -12.31 -16.25
CA PHE A 163 11.92 -11.53 -15.11
C PHE A 163 13.31 -11.97 -14.72
N GLY A 164 14.05 -11.11 -14.01
CA GLY A 164 15.32 -11.51 -13.40
C GLY A 164 15.18 -12.73 -12.52
N LYS A 165 14.10 -12.76 -11.72
CA LYS A 165 13.62 -13.97 -11.01
C LYS A 165 12.10 -13.92 -10.84
N LEU A 166 11.47 -15.07 -10.96
CA LEU A 166 10.08 -15.31 -10.56
C LEU A 166 10.06 -16.49 -9.58
N LEU A 167 9.65 -16.22 -8.35
CA LEU A 167 9.69 -17.16 -7.24
C LEU A 167 8.30 -17.32 -6.63
N ALA A 168 8.07 -18.43 -5.95
CA ALA A 168 6.89 -18.62 -5.11
C ALA A 168 7.31 -18.95 -3.67
N THR A 169 6.58 -18.38 -2.72
CA THR A 169 6.72 -18.71 -1.30
C THR A 169 5.38 -19.15 -0.77
N PHE A 170 5.38 -20.08 0.17
CA PHE A 170 4.17 -20.62 0.78
C PHE A 170 4.18 -20.30 2.26
N HIS A 171 3.28 -19.42 2.69
CA HIS A 171 3.08 -19.08 4.10
C HIS A 171 2.38 -20.26 4.81
N PRO A 172 3.01 -20.87 5.83
CA PRO A 172 2.44 -22.02 6.52
C PRO A 172 1.26 -21.62 7.40
N ASP A 173 0.42 -22.60 7.75
CA ASP A 173 -0.69 -22.38 8.68
C ASP A 173 -0.26 -22.60 10.13
N GLY A 174 -0.94 -21.93 11.07
CA GLY A 174 -0.80 -22.17 12.50
C GLY A 174 0.50 -21.69 13.14
N LEU A 175 1.18 -20.67 12.59
CA LEU A 175 2.38 -20.12 13.22
C LEU A 175 2.03 -19.46 14.58
N PRO A 176 2.70 -19.84 15.68
CA PRO A 176 2.43 -19.28 17.00
C PRO A 176 2.63 -17.76 17.04
N GLY A 177 1.60 -17.03 17.46
CA GLY A 177 1.64 -15.57 17.59
C GLY A 177 1.46 -14.79 16.29
N GLU A 178 1.16 -15.46 15.18
CA GLU A 178 0.94 -14.82 13.87
C GLU A 178 -0.55 -14.83 13.50
N ILE A 179 -1.07 -13.67 13.12
CA ILE A 179 -2.45 -13.53 12.63
C ILE A 179 -2.47 -13.89 11.16
N VAL A 180 -3.40 -14.75 10.74
CA VAL A 180 -3.57 -15.08 9.33
C VAL A 180 -4.02 -13.85 8.54
N GLY A 181 -3.33 -13.55 7.44
CA GLY A 181 -3.74 -12.46 6.56
C GLY A 181 -2.63 -12.00 5.61
N LYS A 182 -3.00 -11.04 4.74
CA LYS A 182 -2.13 -10.46 3.71
C LYS A 182 -0.77 -10.04 4.27
N ALA A 183 -0.76 -9.29 5.37
CA ALA A 183 0.46 -8.75 5.96
C ALA A 183 1.44 -9.85 6.43
N SER A 184 0.92 -10.91 7.06
CA SER A 184 1.72 -12.04 7.54
C SER A 184 2.33 -12.83 6.37
N ASN A 185 1.54 -13.07 5.33
CA ASN A 185 2.02 -13.70 4.10
C ASN A 185 3.12 -12.87 3.40
N GLU A 186 2.92 -11.56 3.26
CA GLU A 186 3.94 -10.67 2.68
C GLU A 186 5.21 -10.62 3.54
N ALA A 187 5.08 -10.57 4.86
CA ALA A 187 6.22 -10.58 5.78
C ALA A 187 7.00 -11.90 5.69
N TRP A 188 6.30 -13.03 5.60
CA TRP A 188 6.91 -14.34 5.35
C TRP A 188 7.65 -14.38 4.02
N ALA A 189 7.00 -13.94 2.94
CA ALA A 189 7.59 -13.85 1.62
C ALA A 189 8.85 -12.98 1.59
N ALA A 190 8.81 -11.81 2.23
CA ALA A 190 9.96 -10.90 2.35
C ALA A 190 11.14 -11.54 3.10
N LYS A 191 10.88 -12.24 4.22
CA LYS A 191 11.91 -12.97 4.97
C LYS A 191 12.55 -14.07 4.12
N LYS A 192 11.75 -14.82 3.36
CA LYS A 192 12.25 -15.88 2.46
C LYS A 192 13.05 -15.29 1.30
N ALA A 193 12.56 -14.21 0.69
CA ALA A 193 13.27 -13.50 -0.37
C ALA A 193 14.62 -12.97 0.13
N LYS A 194 14.67 -12.34 1.31
CA LYS A 194 15.93 -11.89 1.93
C LYS A 194 16.92 -13.04 2.15
N LYS A 195 16.45 -14.17 2.70
CA LYS A 195 17.30 -15.35 2.91
C LYS A 195 17.88 -15.89 1.61
N LEU A 196 17.10 -15.88 0.52
CA LEU A 196 17.57 -16.37 -0.76
C LEU A 196 18.48 -15.36 -1.47
N LEU A 197 17.99 -14.14 -1.68
CA LEU A 197 18.65 -13.14 -2.52
C LEU A 197 19.86 -12.52 -1.82
N VAL A 198 19.72 -12.16 -0.54
CA VAL A 198 20.79 -11.48 0.20
C VAL A 198 21.71 -12.50 0.84
N ASP A 199 21.17 -13.41 1.67
CA ASP A 199 22.03 -14.27 2.50
C ASP A 199 22.71 -15.39 1.70
N LYS A 200 22.05 -15.93 0.66
CA LYS A 200 22.58 -17.04 -0.15
C LYS A 200 23.24 -16.56 -1.45
N GLU A 201 22.58 -15.68 -2.19
CA GLU A 201 23.07 -15.21 -3.50
C GLU A 201 23.97 -13.96 -3.41
N GLY A 202 24.05 -13.32 -2.24
CA GLY A 202 24.97 -12.20 -2.00
C GLY A 202 24.53 -10.88 -2.64
N LEU A 203 23.25 -10.71 -2.98
CA LEU A 203 22.76 -9.41 -3.44
C LEU A 203 22.88 -8.37 -2.32
N ASP A 204 23.38 -7.18 -2.67
CA ASP A 204 23.47 -6.06 -1.74
C ASP A 204 22.07 -5.53 -1.41
N ILE A 205 21.65 -5.71 -0.16
CA ILE A 205 20.36 -5.24 0.36
C ILE A 205 20.15 -3.74 0.15
N LYS A 206 21.22 -2.93 0.12
CA LYS A 206 21.16 -1.48 -0.11
C LYS A 206 20.80 -1.10 -1.55
N LYS A 207 20.75 -2.08 -2.46
CA LYS A 207 20.39 -1.90 -3.88
C LYS A 207 19.06 -2.56 -4.23
N ILE A 208 18.33 -3.04 -3.23
CA ILE A 208 17.04 -3.71 -3.40
C ILE A 208 15.92 -2.81 -2.87
N THR A 209 14.92 -2.53 -3.70
CA THR A 209 13.65 -1.95 -3.25
C THR A 209 12.66 -3.06 -2.94
N ILE A 210 11.64 -2.77 -2.13
CA ILE A 210 10.53 -3.68 -1.85
C ILE A 210 9.20 -3.02 -2.20
N THR A 211 8.34 -3.73 -2.94
CA THR A 211 7.00 -3.28 -3.34
C THR A 211 5.99 -4.35 -2.94
N SER A 212 5.01 -3.98 -2.12
CA SER A 212 3.77 -4.76 -1.93
C SER A 212 2.84 -4.46 -3.11
N CYS A 213 2.43 -5.49 -3.84
CA CYS A 213 1.63 -5.38 -5.06
C CYS A 213 0.41 -6.28 -4.95
N ASP A 214 -0.79 -5.72 -4.94
CA ASP A 214 -2.01 -6.53 -4.91
C ASP A 214 -2.11 -7.39 -6.19
N ALA A 215 -2.74 -8.56 -6.07
CA ALA A 215 -2.82 -9.54 -7.16
C ALA A 215 -3.60 -9.08 -8.40
N ASP A 216 -4.30 -7.94 -8.31
CA ASP A 216 -5.04 -7.27 -9.39
C ASP A 216 -4.51 -5.85 -9.68
N SER A 217 -3.36 -5.49 -9.13
CA SER A 217 -2.71 -4.21 -9.42
C SER A 217 -1.97 -4.24 -10.75
N CYS A 218 -2.12 -3.19 -11.55
CA CYS A 218 -1.35 -2.95 -12.76
C CYS A 218 -0.66 -1.58 -12.63
N PHE A 219 0.66 -1.59 -12.44
CA PHE A 219 1.44 -0.35 -12.35
C PHE A 219 1.52 0.33 -13.72
N HIS A 220 1.60 1.66 -13.70
CA HIS A 220 1.92 2.45 -14.91
C HIS A 220 3.21 1.91 -15.55
N ALA A 221 3.30 1.89 -16.89
CA ALA A 221 4.41 1.27 -17.62
C ALA A 221 5.80 1.79 -17.19
N ARG A 222 5.89 3.02 -16.71
CA ARG A 222 7.16 3.65 -16.28
C ARG A 222 7.37 3.68 -14.76
N TYR A 223 6.57 2.95 -13.98
CA TYR A 223 6.59 3.01 -12.53
C TYR A 223 7.96 2.60 -11.96
N PHE A 224 8.50 1.45 -12.38
CA PHE A 224 9.78 0.98 -11.84
C PHE A 224 10.98 1.78 -12.34
N ALA A 225 10.90 2.38 -13.53
CA ALA A 225 11.90 3.36 -13.98
C ALA A 225 11.90 4.61 -13.09
N ALA A 226 10.71 5.14 -12.75
CA ALA A 226 10.58 6.27 -11.83
C ALA A 226 11.10 5.91 -10.42
N LEU A 227 10.72 4.74 -9.91
CA LEU A 227 11.17 4.26 -8.60
C LEU A 227 12.69 4.11 -8.56
N THR A 228 13.30 3.58 -9.64
CA THR A 228 14.76 3.46 -9.77
C THR A 228 15.40 4.84 -9.70
N TYR A 229 14.92 5.81 -10.48
CA TYR A 229 15.41 7.19 -10.43
C TYR A 229 15.39 7.76 -9.01
N TYR A 230 14.24 7.72 -8.33
CA TYR A 230 14.13 8.29 -6.98
C TYR A 230 14.99 7.56 -5.95
N PHE A 231 15.12 6.23 -6.08
CA PHE A 231 15.94 5.43 -5.18
C PHE A 231 17.43 5.69 -5.37
N THR A 232 17.91 5.80 -6.62
CA THR A 232 19.34 5.96 -6.92
C THR A 232 19.88 7.32 -6.49
N ILE A 233 19.09 8.40 -6.62
CA ILE A 233 19.52 9.76 -6.25
C ILE A 233 19.31 10.09 -4.77
N ASN A 234 18.50 9.31 -4.05
CA ASN A 234 18.20 9.59 -2.65
C ASN A 234 19.38 9.20 -1.74
N LYS A 235 19.89 10.17 -0.98
CA LYS A 235 21.02 9.99 -0.05
C LYS A 235 20.61 9.32 1.27
N ASN A 236 19.32 9.40 1.64
CA ASN A 236 18.76 8.85 2.88
C ASN A 236 18.04 7.50 2.66
N ARG A 237 18.50 6.73 1.68
CA ARG A 237 17.93 5.43 1.29
C ARG A 237 18.19 4.32 2.30
#